data_AF-A0A6M1YTL1-F1
#
_entry.id   AF-A0A6M1YTL1-F1
#
_cell.length_a   1.000
_cell.length_b   1.000
_cell.length_c   1.000
_cell.angle_alpha   90.00
_cell.angle_beta   90.00
_cell.angle_gamma   90.00
#
_symmetry.space_group_name_H-M   'P 1'
#
loop_
_entity.id
_entity.type
_entity.pdbx_description
1 polymer ?
#
loop_
_entity_poly.entity_id
_entity_poly.type
_entity_poly.pdbx_seq_one_letter_code
_entity_poly.pdbx_strand_id
1 'polypeptide(L)'
;MKKIFLLVLYFPFFIFSAPSGSPSLPAIIEEGFFIPDTKWVNFRLGYQAYNASDLVMKFEAFGKDNNFHLRKIKANANLGVFTINIKDRLDLFTSIGPYKLEPEFRQGSSLYIAKSNNDMLYRAGARLVFFEILDFTLGASAKYTIFSSSNDYLTINDRPVDSDLKFDLKEWQIDVGLAQKISILRPYIGVSYRDTQI
;
A
#
# COMPACT_ATOMS: atom_id res chain seq x y z
N MET A 1 39.25 14.56 15.98
CA MET A 1 37.82 14.40 16.36
C MET A 1 36.96 15.06 15.29
N LYS A 2 36.29 14.28 14.43
CA LYS A 2 35.46 14.81 13.33
C LYS A 2 34.09 15.21 13.88
N LYS A 3 33.77 16.50 13.82
CA LYS A 3 32.43 17.02 14.17
C LYS A 3 31.49 16.68 13.02
N ILE A 4 30.56 15.76 13.25
CA ILE A 4 29.46 15.48 12.32
C ILE A 4 28.45 16.61 12.49
N PHE A 5 28.36 17.49 11.48
CA PHE A 5 27.31 18.49 11.39
C PHE A 5 26.02 17.80 10.97
N LEU A 6 25.06 17.70 11.88
CA LEU A 6 23.73 17.16 11.60
C LEU A 6 22.88 18.30 11.04
N LEU A 7 22.85 18.43 9.72
CA LEU A 7 22.05 19.43 9.02
C LEU A 7 20.57 18.96 9.04
N VAL A 8 19.82 19.37 10.05
CA VAL A 8 18.36 19.17 10.10
C VAL A 8 17.71 20.18 9.16
N LEU A 9 17.44 19.76 7.93
CA LEU A 9 16.64 20.53 6.98
C LEU A 9 15.18 20.54 7.45
N TYR A 10 14.79 21.62 8.13
CA TYR A 10 13.39 21.98 8.39
C TYR A 10 12.72 22.39 7.07
N PHE A 11 12.28 21.42 6.29
CA PHE A 11 11.29 21.69 5.25
C PHE A 11 9.90 21.33 5.76
N PRO A 12 8.93 22.25 5.77
CA PRO A 12 7.53 21.96 6.10
C PRO A 12 6.87 21.30 4.89
N PHE A 13 7.39 20.15 4.43
CA PHE A 13 6.62 19.31 3.54
C PHE A 13 5.63 18.55 4.43
N PHE A 14 4.34 18.64 4.10
CA PHE A 14 3.34 17.75 4.66
C PHE A 14 3.79 16.31 4.37
N ILE A 15 4.35 15.63 5.37
CA ILE A 15 4.80 14.24 5.24
C ILE A 15 3.53 13.40 5.21
N PHE A 16 3.03 13.14 4.01
CA PHE A 16 1.95 12.19 3.82
C PHE A 16 2.53 10.77 3.89
N SER A 17 2.03 9.97 4.83
CA SER A 17 2.34 8.54 4.90
C SER A 17 1.63 7.83 3.75
N ALA A 18 2.30 7.71 2.61
CA ALA A 18 1.90 6.71 1.63
C ALA A 18 2.33 5.34 2.17
N PRO A 19 1.47 4.30 2.16
CA PRO A 19 1.90 2.93 2.45
C PRO A 19 2.81 2.39 1.33
N SER A 20 4.04 2.92 1.28
CA SER A 20 5.17 2.45 0.50
C SER A 20 6.05 1.62 1.42
N GLY A 21 6.42 0.41 0.97
CA GLY A 21 7.37 -0.42 1.69
C GLY A 21 8.78 0.17 1.62
N SER A 22 9.69 -0.26 2.50
CA SER A 22 11.08 0.20 2.43
C SER A 22 11.74 -0.23 1.11
N PRO A 23 12.43 0.68 0.39
CA PRO A 23 13.21 0.34 -0.80
C PRO A 23 14.29 -0.71 -0.55
N SER A 24 14.75 -0.83 0.71
CA SER A 24 15.75 -1.80 1.12
C SER A 24 15.21 -3.20 1.41
N LEU A 25 13.88 -3.40 1.39
CA LEU A 25 13.23 -4.69 1.71
C LEU A 25 13.88 -5.92 1.05
N PRO A 26 14.25 -5.88 -0.24
CA PRO A 26 14.90 -7.03 -0.89
C PRO A 26 16.18 -7.50 -0.17
N ALA A 27 16.93 -6.60 0.46
CA ALA A 27 18.23 -6.85 1.10
C ALA A 27 18.17 -6.88 2.64
N ILE A 28 16.99 -7.03 3.24
CA ILE A 28 16.86 -7.07 4.72
C ILE A 28 17.05 -8.49 5.27
N ILE A 29 16.61 -9.51 4.53
CA ILE A 29 16.64 -10.91 4.98
C ILE A 29 17.65 -11.65 4.12
N GLU A 30 18.91 -11.61 4.55
CA GLU A 30 20.04 -12.31 3.90
C GLU A 30 19.95 -13.81 4.23
N GLU A 31 19.85 -14.17 5.51
CA GLU A 31 19.76 -15.56 5.98
C GLU A 31 18.35 -15.97 6.44
N GLY A 32 18.00 -17.24 6.24
CA GLY A 32 16.80 -17.85 6.80
C GLY A 32 17.04 -19.29 7.26
N PHE A 33 16.12 -19.85 8.07
CA PHE A 33 16.25 -21.20 8.66
C PHE A 33 16.62 -22.33 7.67
N PHE A 34 16.30 -22.17 6.38
CA PHE A 34 16.53 -23.19 5.34
C PHE A 34 17.22 -22.65 4.08
N ILE A 35 17.76 -21.42 4.10
CA ILE A 35 18.35 -20.79 2.91
C ILE A 35 19.74 -20.26 3.27
N PRO A 36 20.81 -20.88 2.73
CA PRO A 36 22.15 -20.37 2.89
C PRO A 36 22.36 -19.12 2.02
N ASP A 37 23.18 -18.19 2.50
CA ASP A 37 23.57 -16.91 1.85
C ASP A 37 24.22 -17.03 0.47
N THR A 38 24.52 -18.25 0.03
CA THR A 38 25.16 -18.51 -1.27
C THR A 38 24.18 -18.67 -2.42
N LYS A 39 22.87 -18.75 -2.15
CA LYS A 39 21.86 -18.98 -3.19
C LYS A 39 21.41 -17.68 -3.85
N TRP A 40 21.41 -17.69 -5.19
CA TRP A 40 20.94 -16.55 -6.00
C TRP A 40 19.45 -16.26 -5.89
N VAL A 41 18.66 -17.23 -5.41
CA VAL A 41 17.21 -17.10 -5.28
C VAL A 41 16.82 -17.56 -3.88
N ASN A 42 15.99 -16.78 -3.21
CA ASN A 42 15.39 -17.14 -1.93
C ASN A 42 13.86 -16.91 -1.94
N PHE A 43 13.17 -17.65 -1.08
CA PHE A 43 11.73 -17.59 -0.93
C PHE A 43 11.39 -17.05 0.46
N ARG A 44 10.43 -16.14 0.53
CA ARG A 44 9.99 -15.52 1.78
C ARG A 44 8.47 -15.62 1.89
N LEU A 45 8.01 -15.99 3.07
CA LEU A 45 6.61 -15.93 3.47
C LEU A 45 6.47 -14.85 4.53
N GLY A 46 5.40 -14.08 4.45
CA GLY A 46 5.15 -12.97 5.36
C GLY A 46 3.68 -12.72 5.57
N TYR A 47 3.42 -11.81 6.50
CA TYR A 47 2.10 -11.32 6.83
C TYR A 47 2.10 -9.80 6.76
N GLN A 48 1.07 -9.21 6.15
CA GLN A 48 0.89 -7.78 6.04
C GLN A 48 -0.51 -7.39 6.53
N ALA A 49 -0.55 -6.69 7.66
CA ALA A 49 -1.73 -5.94 8.06
C ALA A 49 -1.74 -4.58 7.36
N TYR A 50 -2.88 -4.19 6.80
CA TYR A 50 -3.07 -2.91 6.15
C TYR A 50 -4.29 -2.23 6.76
N ASN A 51 -4.10 -1.07 7.38
CA ASN A 51 -5.18 -0.25 7.92
C ASN A 51 -4.95 1.17 7.42
N ALA A 52 -5.87 1.67 6.61
CA ALA A 52 -5.80 3.02 6.08
C ALA A 52 -7.14 3.73 6.25
N SER A 53 -7.07 5.00 6.60
CA SER A 53 -8.21 5.90 6.62
C SER A 53 -7.94 7.08 5.70
N ASP A 54 -9.02 7.68 5.20
CA ASP A 54 -8.99 8.88 4.37
C ASP A 54 -8.25 8.65 3.04
N LEU A 55 -8.44 7.47 2.45
CA LEU A 55 -7.92 7.17 1.12
C LEU A 55 -8.59 8.04 0.06
N VAL A 56 -7.76 8.59 -0.83
CA VAL A 56 -8.22 9.35 -2.00
C VAL A 56 -8.41 8.34 -3.13
N MET A 57 -9.67 8.14 -3.56
CA MET A 57 -10.02 7.22 -4.65
C MET A 57 -10.98 7.91 -5.61
N LYS A 58 -10.94 7.52 -6.89
CA LYS A 58 -11.87 7.99 -7.91
C LYS A 58 -13.01 6.99 -8.07
N PHE A 59 -14.25 7.46 -8.01
CA PHE A 59 -15.44 6.67 -8.29
C PHE A 59 -15.89 6.90 -9.73
N GLU A 60 -15.84 5.88 -10.57
CA GLU A 60 -16.19 6.02 -11.99
C GLU A 60 -17.69 6.27 -12.20
N ALA A 61 -18.54 5.60 -11.40
CA ALA A 61 -20.00 5.66 -11.55
C ALA A 61 -20.63 6.91 -10.93
N PHE A 62 -20.12 7.38 -9.79
CA PHE A 62 -20.73 8.47 -9.02
C PHE A 62 -20.08 9.84 -9.27
N GLY A 63 -18.87 9.89 -9.84
CA GLY A 63 -18.11 11.13 -10.04
C GLY A 63 -18.61 12.04 -11.15
N LYS A 64 -19.68 11.67 -11.89
CA LYS A 64 -20.26 12.46 -12.98
C LYS A 64 -21.44 13.34 -12.56
N ASP A 65 -22.01 13.11 -11.37
CA ASP A 65 -23.09 13.93 -10.84
C ASP A 65 -22.54 15.12 -10.03
N ASN A 66 -23.01 16.33 -10.34
CA ASN A 66 -22.52 17.61 -9.81
C ASN A 66 -22.60 17.78 -8.28
N ASN A 67 -23.16 16.82 -7.53
CA ASN A 67 -23.35 16.89 -6.07
C ASN A 67 -22.70 15.73 -5.30
N PHE A 68 -21.84 14.95 -5.94
CA PHE A 68 -21.09 13.88 -5.27
C PHE A 68 -19.85 14.43 -4.56
N HIS A 69 -19.76 14.18 -3.26
CA HIS A 69 -18.60 14.56 -2.45
C HIS A 69 -18.13 13.37 -1.62
N LEU A 70 -17.01 12.78 -2.02
CA LEU A 70 -16.31 11.77 -1.22
C LEU A 70 -15.77 12.41 0.06
N ARG A 71 -16.12 11.84 1.22
CA ARG A 71 -15.65 12.35 2.52
C ARG A 71 -14.48 11.55 3.05
N LYS A 72 -14.66 10.23 3.14
CA LYS A 72 -13.72 9.33 3.79
C LYS A 72 -13.80 7.95 3.17
N ILE A 73 -12.67 7.28 3.11
CA ILE A 73 -12.62 5.86 2.80
C ILE A 73 -11.74 5.20 3.84
N LYS A 74 -12.26 4.15 4.47
CA LYS A 74 -11.45 3.25 5.28
C LYS A 74 -11.24 1.95 4.52
N ALA A 75 -10.06 1.39 4.69
CA ALA A 75 -9.67 0.12 4.09
C ALA A 75 -8.87 -0.70 5.09
N ASN A 76 -9.28 -1.95 5.29
CA ASN A 76 -8.62 -2.87 6.20
C ASN A 76 -8.30 -4.17 5.46
N ALA A 77 -7.09 -4.68 5.61
CA ALA A 77 -6.64 -5.94 5.01
C ALA A 77 -5.75 -6.73 5.98
N ASN A 78 -5.86 -8.06 5.92
CA ASN A 78 -4.92 -8.99 6.53
C ASN A 78 -4.43 -9.94 5.44
N LEU A 79 -3.20 -9.73 4.96
CA LEU A 79 -2.71 -10.40 3.76
C LEU A 79 -1.57 -11.35 4.10
N GLY A 80 -1.64 -12.57 3.57
CA GLY A 80 -0.45 -13.42 3.42
C GLY A 80 0.37 -12.92 2.24
N VAL A 81 1.69 -12.89 2.38
CA VAL A 81 2.62 -12.42 1.35
C VAL A 81 3.58 -13.56 1.00
N PHE A 82 3.72 -13.82 -0.29
CA PHE A 82 4.74 -14.71 -0.83
C PHE A 82 5.67 -13.91 -1.72
N THR A 83 6.98 -14.06 -1.51
CA THR A 83 8.01 -13.32 -2.24
C THR A 83 9.08 -14.28 -2.74
N ILE A 84 9.48 -14.08 -3.99
CA ILE A 84 10.68 -14.64 -4.60
C ILE A 84 11.68 -13.50 -4.68
N ASN A 85 12.79 -13.62 -3.98
CA ASN A 85 13.90 -12.67 -4.07
C ASN A 85 14.99 -13.24 -4.97
N ILE A 86 15.56 -12.38 -5.80
CA ILE A 86 16.66 -12.70 -6.71
C ILE A 86 17.83 -11.78 -6.35
N LYS A 87 18.91 -12.40 -5.85
CA LYS A 87 20.20 -11.79 -5.56
C LYS A 87 20.11 -10.54 -4.68
N ASP A 88 19.14 -10.50 -3.76
CA ASP A 88 18.89 -9.36 -2.85
C ASP A 88 18.59 -8.03 -3.55
N ARG A 89 18.34 -8.06 -4.85
CA ARG A 89 18.09 -6.87 -5.68
C ARG A 89 16.65 -6.78 -6.15
N LEU A 90 16.03 -7.93 -6.43
CA LEU A 90 14.69 -7.99 -7.00
C LEU A 90 13.79 -8.87 -6.16
N ASP A 91 12.75 -8.29 -5.58
CA ASP A 91 11.62 -9.04 -5.02
C ASP A 91 10.48 -9.09 -6.04
N LEU A 92 10.04 -10.29 -6.40
CA LEU A 92 8.73 -10.51 -7.01
C LEU A 92 7.80 -11.01 -5.93
N PHE A 93 6.68 -10.32 -5.70
CA PHE A 93 5.79 -10.66 -4.60
C PHE A 93 4.33 -10.72 -5.02
N THR A 94 3.58 -11.57 -4.34
CA THR A 94 2.12 -11.60 -4.36
C THR A 94 1.61 -11.56 -2.92
N SER A 95 0.44 -10.95 -2.73
CA SER A 95 -0.24 -10.92 -1.46
C SER A 95 -1.73 -11.15 -1.65
N ILE A 96 -2.29 -12.00 -0.81
CA ILE A 96 -3.69 -12.39 -0.85
C ILE A 96 -4.27 -12.41 0.56
N GLY A 97 -5.52 -11.98 0.71
CA GLY A 97 -6.23 -12.15 1.97
C GLY A 97 -7.50 -11.30 2.06
N PRO A 98 -8.23 -11.43 3.18
CA PRO A 98 -9.45 -10.68 3.42
C PRO A 98 -9.19 -9.16 3.38
N TYR A 99 -10.08 -8.47 2.69
CA TYR A 99 -10.10 -7.02 2.56
C TYR A 99 -11.52 -6.48 2.73
N LYS A 100 -11.60 -5.29 3.30
CA LYS A 100 -12.84 -4.59 3.55
C LYS A 100 -12.67 -3.11 3.23
N LEU A 101 -13.64 -2.57 2.51
CA LEU A 101 -13.72 -1.18 2.13
C LEU A 101 -14.97 -0.54 2.75
N GLU A 102 -14.81 0.65 3.32
CA GLU A 102 -15.88 1.43 3.94
C GLU A 102 -15.83 2.87 3.42
N PRO A 103 -16.43 3.17 2.25
CA PRO A 103 -16.54 4.52 1.75
C PRO A 103 -17.72 5.27 2.38
N GLU A 104 -17.46 6.55 2.66
CA GLU A 104 -18.42 7.54 3.12
C GLU A 104 -18.43 8.70 2.14
N PHE A 105 -19.60 9.00 1.59
CA PHE A 105 -19.77 10.06 0.59
C PHE A 105 -21.11 10.78 0.78
N ARG A 106 -21.23 11.96 0.19
CA ARG A 106 -22.48 12.70 0.10
C ARG A 106 -22.95 12.79 -1.34
N GLN A 107 -24.25 12.71 -1.53
CA GLN A 107 -24.91 13.07 -2.78
C GLN A 107 -26.07 14.01 -2.43
N GLY A 108 -25.90 15.30 -2.74
CA GLY A 108 -26.81 16.35 -2.25
C GLY A 108 -26.70 16.53 -0.73
N SER A 109 -27.84 16.56 -0.04
CA SER A 109 -27.89 16.64 1.43
C SER A 109 -27.76 15.28 2.13
N SER A 110 -27.83 14.18 1.38
CA SER A 110 -27.81 12.83 1.94
C SER A 110 -26.39 12.32 2.17
N LEU A 111 -26.16 11.77 3.35
CA LEU A 111 -24.95 11.03 3.71
C LEU A 111 -25.14 9.55 3.39
N TYR A 112 -24.20 8.99 2.62
CA TYR A 112 -24.12 7.59 2.30
C TYR A 112 -22.92 6.97 3.00
N ILE A 113 -23.16 5.89 3.71
CA ILE A 113 -22.10 5.05 4.30
C ILE A 113 -22.33 3.65 3.75
N ALA A 114 -21.37 3.19 2.96
CA ALA A 114 -21.39 1.85 2.40
C ALA A 114 -20.25 1.04 3.00
N LYS A 115 -20.41 -0.28 3.01
CA LYS A 115 -19.36 -1.21 3.42
C LYS A 115 -19.38 -2.42 2.52
N SER A 116 -18.21 -2.86 2.08
CA SER A 116 -18.06 -4.10 1.33
C SER A 116 -18.14 -5.32 2.24
N ASN A 117 -18.47 -6.47 1.65
CA ASN A 117 -18.21 -7.75 2.27
C ASN A 117 -16.71 -7.97 2.50
N ASN A 118 -16.40 -8.96 3.32
CA ASN A 118 -15.03 -9.33 3.66
C ASN A 118 -14.48 -10.33 2.64
N ASP A 119 -14.29 -9.86 1.40
CA ASP A 119 -13.84 -10.67 0.28
C ASP A 119 -12.31 -10.61 0.09
N MET A 120 -11.81 -11.43 -0.83
CA MET A 120 -10.38 -11.57 -1.07
C MET A 120 -9.82 -10.45 -1.94
N LEU A 121 -8.78 -9.79 -1.46
CA LEU A 121 -7.93 -8.91 -2.25
C LEU A 121 -6.74 -9.69 -2.79
N TYR A 122 -6.40 -9.43 -4.05
CA TYR A 122 -5.21 -9.95 -4.69
C TYR A 122 -4.31 -8.78 -5.06
N ARG A 123 -3.02 -8.93 -4.81
CA ARG A 123 -2.03 -7.93 -5.19
C ARG A 123 -0.77 -8.63 -5.63
N ALA A 124 -0.18 -8.16 -6.72
CA ALA A 124 1.10 -8.62 -7.22
C ALA A 124 1.99 -7.43 -7.51
N GLY A 125 3.30 -7.59 -7.40
CA GLY A 125 4.23 -6.51 -7.66
C GLY A 125 5.69 -6.96 -7.68
N ALA A 126 6.53 -5.97 -7.94
CA ALA A 126 7.97 -6.11 -7.92
C ALA A 126 8.61 -4.98 -7.12
N ARG A 127 9.74 -5.26 -6.47
CA ARG A 127 10.63 -4.24 -5.88
C ARG A 127 12.04 -4.46 -6.40
N LEU A 128 12.67 -3.38 -6.84
CA LEU A 128 14.00 -3.40 -7.42
C LEU A 128 14.90 -2.42 -6.67
N VAL A 129 16.07 -2.89 -6.26
CA VAL A 129 17.17 -2.06 -5.78
C VAL A 129 18.02 -1.69 -6.99
N PHE A 130 18.08 -0.41 -7.32
CA PHE A 130 18.91 0.08 -8.42
C PHE A 130 20.38 0.12 -8.02
N PHE A 131 20.66 0.74 -6.87
CA PHE A 131 22.02 0.97 -6.41
C PHE A 131 22.10 0.86 -4.89
N GLU A 132 23.23 0.35 -4.43
CA GLU A 132 23.65 0.45 -3.04
C GLU A 132 25.02 1.10 -3.01
N ILE A 133 25.13 2.22 -2.31
CA ILE A 133 26.38 2.95 -2.14
C ILE A 133 26.60 3.10 -0.64
N LEU A 134 27.62 2.39 -0.12
CA LEU A 134 27.86 2.27 1.32
C LEU A 134 26.61 1.74 2.02
N ASP A 135 26.02 2.53 2.91
CA ASP A 135 24.81 2.22 3.66
C ASP A 135 23.54 2.76 3.02
N PHE A 136 23.60 3.39 1.84
CA PHE A 136 22.43 3.93 1.15
C PHE A 136 21.92 2.98 0.08
N THR A 137 20.60 2.79 0.06
CA THR A 137 19.90 1.96 -0.93
C THR A 137 18.89 2.83 -1.68
N LEU A 138 18.99 2.90 -3.00
CA LEU A 138 17.98 3.49 -3.87
C LEU A 138 17.21 2.38 -4.57
N GLY A 139 15.88 2.45 -4.53
CA GLY A 139 15.04 1.45 -5.17
C GLY A 139 13.69 2.00 -5.62
N ALA A 140 12.98 1.17 -6.39
CA ALA A 140 11.62 1.39 -6.78
C ALA A 140 10.76 0.15 -6.56
N SER A 141 9.46 0.34 -6.46
CA SER A 141 8.50 -0.75 -6.52
C SER A 141 7.32 -0.40 -7.42
N ALA A 142 6.75 -1.41 -8.04
CA ALA A 142 5.49 -1.31 -8.75
C ALA A 142 4.59 -2.44 -8.27
N LYS A 143 3.31 -2.15 -8.07
CA LYS A 143 2.33 -3.16 -7.68
C LYS A 143 0.96 -2.85 -8.28
N TYR A 144 0.23 -3.92 -8.54
CA TYR A 144 -1.15 -3.89 -8.99
C TYR A 144 -2.02 -4.61 -7.97
N THR A 145 -3.15 -4.01 -7.61
CA THR A 145 -4.10 -4.55 -6.64
C THR A 145 -5.47 -4.66 -7.30
N ILE A 146 -6.15 -5.78 -7.07
CA ILE A 146 -7.53 -6.01 -7.47
C ILE A 146 -8.35 -6.51 -6.29
N PHE A 147 -9.59 -6.05 -6.20
CA PHE A 147 -10.56 -6.50 -5.22
C PHE A 147 -11.96 -6.31 -5.81
N SER A 148 -12.82 -7.32 -5.67
CA SER A 148 -14.22 -7.26 -6.09
C SER A 148 -15.08 -7.79 -4.95
N SER A 149 -16.12 -7.06 -4.59
CA SER A 149 -17.00 -7.41 -3.48
C SER A 149 -18.37 -6.78 -3.63
N SER A 150 -19.41 -7.47 -3.18
CA SER A 150 -20.72 -6.85 -2.97
C SER A 150 -20.76 -6.06 -1.67
N ASN A 151 -21.76 -5.21 -1.52
CA ASN A 151 -21.99 -4.52 -0.26
C ASN A 151 -22.51 -5.46 0.83
N ASP A 152 -21.99 -5.25 2.03
CA ASP A 152 -22.48 -5.80 3.29
C ASP A 152 -23.66 -4.96 3.79
N TYR A 153 -23.49 -3.64 3.81
CA TYR A 153 -24.58 -2.72 4.10
C TYR A 153 -24.43 -1.37 3.39
N LEU A 154 -25.55 -0.68 3.24
CA LEU A 154 -25.63 0.72 2.86
C LEU A 154 -26.59 1.44 3.81
N THR A 155 -26.19 2.62 4.29
CA THR A 155 -27.09 3.53 5.01
C THR A 155 -27.18 4.87 4.31
N ILE A 156 -28.40 5.43 4.25
CA ILE A 156 -28.67 6.80 3.81
C ILE A 156 -29.18 7.59 5.01
N ASN A 157 -28.44 8.60 5.45
CA ASN A 157 -28.73 9.38 6.66
C ASN A 157 -29.00 8.46 7.87
N ASP A 158 -28.08 7.50 8.09
CA ASP A 158 -28.10 6.49 9.16
C ASP A 158 -29.28 5.50 9.13
N ARG A 159 -30.07 5.49 8.05
CA ARG A 159 -31.13 4.49 7.83
C ARG A 159 -30.63 3.40 6.89
N PRO A 160 -30.74 2.11 7.24
CA PRO A 160 -30.34 1.02 6.35
C PRO A 160 -31.22 1.02 5.10
N VAL A 161 -30.60 0.76 3.95
CA VAL A 161 -31.27 0.64 2.66
C VAL A 161 -30.77 -0.62 1.99
N ASP A 162 -31.69 -1.40 1.45
CA ASP A 162 -31.33 -2.53 0.60
C ASP A 162 -30.77 -1.99 -0.73
N SER A 163 -29.52 -2.34 -1.01
CA SER A 163 -28.88 -2.05 -2.29
C SER A 163 -28.01 -3.22 -2.69
N ASP A 164 -27.83 -3.42 -4.00
CA ASP A 164 -26.84 -4.33 -4.57
C ASP A 164 -25.71 -3.50 -5.18
N LEU A 165 -24.87 -2.94 -4.32
CA LEU A 165 -23.75 -2.11 -4.72
C LEU A 165 -22.50 -2.98 -4.83
N LYS A 166 -21.80 -2.89 -5.95
CA LYS A 166 -20.56 -3.60 -6.20
C LYS A 166 -19.36 -2.67 -6.04
N PHE A 167 -18.32 -3.17 -5.41
CA PHE A 167 -17.03 -2.52 -5.25
C PHE A 167 -16.02 -3.25 -6.12
N ASP A 168 -15.60 -2.64 -7.22
CA ASP A 168 -14.58 -3.19 -8.12
C ASP A 168 -13.33 -2.32 -8.08
N LEU A 169 -12.45 -2.60 -7.11
CA LEU A 169 -11.21 -1.86 -6.94
C LEU A 169 -10.12 -2.38 -7.87
N LYS A 170 -9.51 -1.46 -8.61
CA LYS A 170 -8.26 -1.65 -9.35
C LYS A 170 -7.29 -0.53 -8.99
N GLU A 171 -6.10 -0.89 -8.57
CA GLU A 171 -5.07 0.09 -8.17
C GLU A 171 -3.72 -0.25 -8.78
N TRP A 172 -3.13 0.72 -9.47
CA TRP A 172 -1.71 0.74 -9.79
C TRP A 172 -0.99 1.66 -8.82
N GLN A 173 0.13 1.19 -8.26
CA GLN A 173 1.00 2.00 -7.43
C GLN A 173 2.46 1.82 -7.87
N ILE A 174 3.16 2.93 -7.99
CA ILE A 174 4.60 2.99 -8.23
C ILE A 174 5.23 3.80 -7.10
N ASP A 175 6.32 3.29 -6.55
CA ASP A 175 7.07 3.92 -5.47
C ASP A 175 8.52 4.05 -5.88
N VAL A 176 9.16 5.15 -5.48
CA VAL A 176 10.61 5.32 -5.55
C VAL A 176 11.06 5.83 -4.20
N GLY A 177 12.15 5.30 -3.67
CA GLY A 177 12.64 5.75 -2.38
C GLY A 177 14.11 5.44 -2.13
N LEU A 178 14.62 6.12 -1.12
CA LEU A 178 15.97 6.00 -0.62
C LEU A 178 15.91 5.55 0.84
N ALA A 179 16.71 4.55 1.19
CA ALA A 179 16.87 4.04 2.54
C ALA A 179 18.34 4.18 2.97
N GLN A 180 18.57 4.34 4.28
CA GLN A 180 19.91 4.34 4.86
C GLN A 180 19.98 3.30 5.97
N LYS A 181 21.01 2.45 5.97
CA LYS A 181 21.31 1.52 7.07
C LYS A 181 22.01 2.29 8.20
N ILE A 182 21.38 2.31 9.37
CA ILE A 182 21.93 2.88 10.61
C ILE A 182 21.80 1.81 11.69
N SER A 183 22.85 1.00 11.86
CA SER A 183 22.82 -0.18 12.75
C SER A 183 21.67 -1.13 12.36
N ILE A 184 20.75 -1.43 13.28
CA ILE A 184 19.56 -2.26 13.06
C ILE A 184 18.41 -1.52 12.35
N LEU A 185 18.48 -0.18 12.27
CA LEU A 185 17.42 0.64 11.69
C LEU A 185 17.71 0.88 10.20
N ARG A 186 16.64 0.89 9.40
CA ARG A 186 16.71 1.30 8.00
C ARG A 186 15.64 2.38 7.72
N PRO A 187 15.82 3.62 8.23
CA PRO A 187 14.95 4.72 7.86
C PRO A 187 14.93 4.91 6.34
N TYR A 188 13.78 5.34 5.82
CA TYR A 188 13.61 5.58 4.40
C TYR A 188 12.70 6.78 4.14
N ILE A 189 12.94 7.42 3.00
CA ILE A 189 12.07 8.43 2.42
C ILE A 189 11.71 8.00 1.01
N GLY A 190 10.50 8.27 0.56
CA GLY A 190 10.08 7.92 -0.77
C GLY A 190 8.87 8.70 -1.23
N VAL A 191 8.63 8.62 -2.53
CA VAL A 191 7.46 9.18 -3.20
C VAL A 191 6.67 8.01 -3.78
N SER A 192 5.34 8.10 -3.66
CA SER A 192 4.39 7.12 -4.17
C SER A 192 3.45 7.81 -5.14
N TYR A 193 3.29 7.24 -6.33
CA TYR A 193 2.22 7.56 -7.25
C TYR A 193 1.20 6.43 -7.23
N ARG A 194 -0.09 6.79 -7.19
CA ARG A 194 -1.20 5.83 -7.14
C ARG A 194 -2.30 6.28 -8.08
N ASP A 195 -2.81 5.34 -8.85
CA ASP A 195 -4.06 5.49 -9.57
C ASP A 195 -5.01 4.38 -9.10
N THR A 196 -6.01 4.78 -8.32
CA THR A 196 -6.98 3.89 -7.68
C THR A 196 -8.36 4.20 -8.24
N GLN A 197 -8.99 3.17 -8.83
CA GLN A 197 -10.30 3.21 -9.44
C GLN A 197 -11.24 2.27 -8.67
N ILE A 198 -12.45 2.75 -8.40
CA ILE A 198 -13.59 2.00 -7.81
C ILE A 198 -14.85 2.29 -8.62
#